data_AF-A0A7J4ZRH3-F1
#
_entry.id   AF-A0A7J4ZRH3-F1
#
_cell.length_a   1.000
_cell.length_b   1.000
_cell.length_c   1.000
_cell.angle_alpha   90.00
_cell.angle_beta   90.00
_cell.angle_gamma   90.00
#
_symmetry.space_group_name_H-M   'P 1'
#
loop_
_entity.id
_entity.type
_entity.pdbx_description
1 polymer ?
#
loop_
_entity_poly.entity_id
_entity_poly.type
_entity_poly.pdbx_seq_one_letter_code
_entity_poly.pdbx_strand_id
1 'polypeptide(L)'
;MLYADEKGNIYDHPELCMAGMNGNVPVLPEDVELIPLPEDSRMFTMPAMPPIAWDERKKSFVTLDSVREGKRTRRIQAVSAFMAPGYVRTLLPACDYSRKAVQLPLWSYTAVGWDEERDCFVVAASKVDSNSNWNPVNYDDRTLDPLVRQRLAEMPGNRLLEQLSRCAVDYHCFAAKNLFYRRWEAPLPTSPVCNSACLGCISLQPSECCPSNHERIGFVPTPEEICQIALPHLEQAEQAIVSYGQGCEGDPILQADTIAEATQRLKKATSRGTINFNSNGSIPERVQLLCDAGMDSFRFSMNSVREELYNRYYRPKGYTFEDVLRSVTIAKQAGRFTMINYLVSPGVSDAPEEVEALLRFVGDTGIDMIQMRNLSIDPDFYNKEMGVEGKGIGMYRLLERLKQEFPKLQFGYYNRTKENFFPEGVEQGWPIKG
;
A
#
# COMPACT_ATOMS: atom_id res chain seq x y z
N MET A 1 3.70 8.06 -26.34
CA MET A 1 2.71 8.12 -25.23
C MET A 1 1.59 7.11 -25.49
N LEU A 2 0.98 6.51 -24.46
CA LEU A 2 -0.09 5.52 -24.66
C LEU A 2 -1.50 6.09 -24.61
N TYR A 3 -2.33 5.73 -25.58
CA TYR A 3 -3.77 6.01 -25.58
C TYR A 3 -4.56 4.74 -25.87
N ALA A 4 -5.84 4.73 -25.49
CA ALA A 4 -6.75 3.65 -25.82
C ALA A 4 -7.92 4.14 -26.70
N ASP A 5 -8.40 3.27 -27.59
CA ASP A 5 -9.66 3.49 -28.30
C ASP A 5 -10.89 3.16 -27.43
N GLU A 6 -12.10 3.34 -27.97
CA GLU A 6 -13.36 3.02 -27.28
C GLU A 6 -13.52 1.54 -26.92
N LYS A 7 -12.78 0.64 -27.59
CA LYS A 7 -12.78 -0.80 -27.30
C LYS A 7 -11.70 -1.20 -26.29
N GLY A 8 -10.87 -0.26 -25.85
CA GLY A 8 -9.78 -0.50 -24.92
C GLY A 8 -8.50 -1.03 -25.57
N ASN A 9 -8.38 -1.02 -26.91
CA ASN A 9 -7.10 -1.35 -27.55
C ASN A 9 -6.12 -0.20 -27.30
N ILE A 10 -4.90 -0.54 -26.88
CA ILE A 10 -3.85 0.40 -26.52
C ILE A 10 -2.94 0.62 -27.74
N TYR A 11 -2.59 1.87 -27.99
CA TYR A 11 -1.70 2.30 -29.07
C TYR A 11 -0.68 3.31 -28.53
N ASP A 12 0.48 3.37 -29.17
CA ASP A 12 1.45 4.43 -28.96
C ASP A 12 1.26 5.55 -29.99
N HIS A 13 1.34 6.81 -29.53
CA HIS A 13 1.24 7.97 -30.41
C HIS A 13 2.60 8.31 -31.04
N PRO A 14 2.71 8.44 -32.37
CA PRO A 14 3.99 8.51 -33.08
C PRO A 14 4.78 9.82 -32.89
N GLU A 15 4.14 10.88 -32.37
CA GLU A 15 4.78 12.19 -32.23
C GLU A 15 4.73 12.78 -30.81
N LEU A 16 4.03 12.14 -29.87
CA LEU A 16 3.74 12.75 -28.57
C LEU A 16 4.37 11.95 -27.44
N CYS A 17 5.02 12.66 -26.55
CA CYS A 17 5.77 12.07 -25.43
C CYS A 17 4.86 11.82 -24.22
N MET A 18 5.21 10.81 -23.43
CA MET A 18 4.55 10.51 -22.17
C MET A 18 4.61 11.72 -21.24
N ALA A 19 3.50 11.99 -20.55
CA ALA A 19 3.44 12.89 -19.43
C ALA A 19 2.91 12.12 -18.20
N GLY A 20 3.12 12.70 -17.02
CA GLY A 20 2.43 12.30 -15.79
C GLY A 20 1.84 13.52 -15.08
N MET A 21 1.06 13.31 -14.04
CA MET A 21 0.56 14.36 -13.17
C MET A 21 1.28 14.30 -11.82
N ASN A 22 1.74 15.44 -11.36
CA ASN A 22 2.15 15.65 -9.98
C ASN A 22 1.13 16.61 -9.35
N GLY A 23 0.28 16.07 -8.47
CA GLY A 23 -0.91 16.77 -8.01
C GLY A 23 -1.84 17.06 -9.19
N ASN A 24 -2.14 18.34 -9.41
CA ASN A 24 -3.02 18.79 -10.48
C ASN A 24 -2.27 19.34 -11.70
N VAL A 25 -0.94 19.20 -11.75
CA VAL A 25 -0.10 19.79 -12.80
C VAL A 25 0.52 18.70 -13.67
N PRO A 26 0.40 18.78 -15.00
CA PRO A 26 1.11 17.89 -15.90
C PRO A 26 2.61 18.19 -15.88
N VAL A 27 3.41 17.13 -15.87
CA VAL A 27 4.87 17.18 -15.86
C VAL A 27 5.45 16.14 -16.81
N LEU A 28 6.66 16.39 -17.27
CA LEU A 28 7.48 15.38 -17.94
C LEU A 28 8.11 14.47 -16.86
N PRO A 29 8.04 13.15 -17.00
CA PRO A 29 8.81 12.25 -16.14
C PRO A 29 10.31 12.46 -16.36
N GLU A 30 11.09 12.33 -15.29
CA GLU A 30 12.54 12.28 -15.38
C GLU A 30 13.00 10.84 -15.68
N ASP A 31 14.14 10.67 -16.37
CA ASP A 31 14.60 9.33 -16.76
C ASP A 31 14.78 8.38 -15.57
N VAL A 32 15.18 8.91 -14.41
CA VAL A 32 15.34 8.17 -13.15
C VAL A 32 14.01 7.67 -12.57
N GLU A 33 12.89 8.24 -13.02
CA GLU A 33 11.53 7.86 -12.62
C GLU A 33 10.92 6.82 -13.56
N LEU A 34 11.52 6.55 -14.72
CA LEU A 34 10.98 5.64 -15.73
C LEU A 34 11.60 4.25 -15.62
N ILE A 35 10.79 3.29 -15.19
CA ILE A 35 11.16 1.87 -15.14
C ILE A 35 10.29 1.06 -16.11
N PRO A 36 10.77 -0.09 -16.62
CA PRO A 36 9.92 -1.05 -17.29
C PRO A 36 8.71 -1.41 -16.43
N LEU A 37 7.54 -1.55 -17.05
CA LEU A 37 6.32 -2.00 -16.38
C LEU A 37 6.59 -3.34 -15.68
N PRO A 38 6.43 -3.44 -14.35
CA PRO A 38 6.69 -4.70 -13.64
C PRO A 38 5.77 -5.82 -14.16
N GLU A 39 6.29 -7.04 -14.33
CA GLU A 39 5.63 -8.16 -15.03
C GLU A 39 4.19 -8.46 -14.54
N ASP A 40 3.93 -8.38 -13.23
CA ASP A 40 2.63 -8.68 -12.63
C ASP A 40 1.67 -7.48 -12.58
N SER A 41 2.02 -6.38 -13.24
CA SER A 41 1.18 -5.19 -13.32
C SER A 41 0.02 -5.38 -14.29
N ARG A 42 -0.97 -4.50 -14.23
CA ARG A 42 -2.10 -4.46 -15.16
C ARG A 42 -2.26 -3.05 -15.72
N MET A 43 -2.54 -2.95 -17.01
CA MET A 43 -2.96 -1.69 -17.64
C MET A 43 -4.47 -1.67 -17.80
N PHE A 44 -5.04 -0.47 -17.74
CA PHE A 44 -6.47 -0.24 -17.93
C PHE A 44 -6.70 1.18 -18.44
N THR A 45 -7.88 1.41 -18.99
CA THR A 45 -8.28 2.71 -19.51
C THR A 45 -8.79 3.63 -18.42
N MET A 46 -8.65 4.93 -18.64
CA MET A 46 -9.26 6.00 -17.83
C MET A 46 -10.55 6.44 -18.55
N PRO A 47 -11.73 5.90 -18.17
CA PRO A 47 -12.93 6.05 -18.99
C PRO A 47 -13.35 7.50 -19.14
N ALA A 48 -13.65 7.90 -20.38
CA ALA A 48 -14.06 9.26 -20.76
C ALA A 48 -13.05 10.40 -20.47
N MET A 49 -11.84 10.07 -20.02
CA MET A 49 -10.78 11.05 -19.74
C MET A 49 -9.75 11.07 -20.88
N PRO A 50 -9.67 12.16 -21.65
CA PRO A 50 -8.66 12.33 -22.69
C PRO A 50 -7.24 12.31 -22.11
N PRO A 51 -6.26 11.69 -22.79
CA PRO A 51 -4.86 11.77 -22.38
C PRO A 51 -4.31 13.19 -22.54
N ILE A 52 -3.41 13.55 -21.62
CA ILE A 52 -2.54 14.72 -21.72
C ILE A 52 -1.16 14.21 -22.09
N ALA A 53 -0.52 14.86 -23.06
CA ALA A 53 0.79 14.47 -23.55
C ALA A 53 1.67 15.71 -23.77
N TRP A 54 2.97 15.50 -23.87
CA TRP A 54 3.92 16.57 -24.22
C TRP A 54 4.13 16.61 -25.73
N ASP A 55 3.93 17.79 -26.33
CA ASP A 55 4.22 18.07 -27.73
C ASP A 55 5.61 18.75 -27.81
N GLU A 56 6.61 18.01 -28.27
CA GLU A 56 7.98 18.52 -28.37
C GLU A 56 8.15 19.68 -29.35
N ARG A 57 7.30 19.76 -30.38
CA ARG A 57 7.36 20.82 -31.40
C ARG A 57 6.81 22.11 -30.82
N LYS A 58 5.71 22.05 -30.07
CA LYS A 58 5.08 23.21 -29.41
C LYS A 58 5.72 23.57 -28.07
N LYS A 59 6.50 22.67 -27.48
CA LYS A 59 7.04 22.79 -26.12
C LYS A 59 5.92 23.07 -25.10
N SER A 60 4.82 22.32 -25.22
CA SER A 60 3.64 22.49 -24.37
C SER A 60 2.92 21.17 -24.12
N PHE A 61 2.25 21.05 -22.98
CA PHE A 61 1.28 19.98 -22.74
C PHE A 61 0.02 20.21 -23.57
N VAL A 62 -0.48 19.14 -24.18
CA VAL A 62 -1.66 19.13 -25.04
C VAL A 62 -2.62 18.02 -24.61
N THR A 63 -3.91 18.32 -24.61
CA THR A 63 -4.98 17.34 -24.36
C THR A 63 -5.51 16.81 -25.67
N LEU A 64 -5.60 15.49 -25.82
CA LEU A 64 -6.06 14.86 -27.06
C LEU A 64 -7.39 14.13 -26.86
N ASP A 65 -8.47 14.72 -27.36
CA ASP A 65 -9.80 14.10 -27.33
C ASP A 65 -9.98 13.01 -28.39
N SER A 66 -9.19 13.07 -29.47
CA SER A 66 -9.33 12.17 -30.60
C SER A 66 -8.05 12.09 -31.42
N VAL A 67 -7.84 10.94 -32.07
CA VAL A 67 -6.81 10.75 -33.11
C VAL A 67 -7.46 10.63 -34.48
N ARG A 68 -6.72 11.07 -35.51
CA ARG A 68 -7.13 10.95 -36.91
C ARG A 68 -6.39 9.80 -37.58
N GLU A 69 -7.14 8.79 -38.03
CA GLU A 69 -6.63 7.71 -38.88
C GLU A 69 -7.20 7.88 -40.29
N GLY A 70 -6.39 8.43 -41.19
CA GLY A 70 -6.79 8.75 -42.56
C GLY A 70 -7.94 9.78 -42.61
N LYS A 71 -9.14 9.33 -42.99
CA LYS A 71 -10.36 10.17 -43.04
C LYS A 71 -11.25 10.04 -41.80
N ARG A 72 -10.94 9.13 -40.87
CA ARG A 72 -11.75 8.87 -39.67
C ARG A 72 -11.13 9.54 -38.46
N THR A 73 -11.97 10.13 -37.63
CA THR A 73 -11.60 10.64 -36.30
C THR A 73 -12.16 9.69 -35.27
N ARG A 74 -11.34 9.24 -34.33
CA ARG A 74 -11.76 8.34 -33.24
C ARG A 74 -11.50 9.00 -31.90
N ARG A 75 -12.46 8.91 -30.99
CA ARG A 75 -12.25 9.33 -29.60
C ARG A 75 -11.25 8.40 -28.94
N ILE A 76 -10.45 8.97 -28.04
CA ILE A 76 -9.44 8.24 -27.29
C ILE A 76 -9.57 8.52 -25.81
N GLN A 77 -8.96 7.66 -25.01
CA GLN A 77 -8.96 7.73 -23.56
C GLN A 77 -7.54 7.47 -23.06
N ALA A 78 -7.21 8.04 -21.91
CA ALA A 78 -5.91 7.82 -21.30
C ALA A 78 -5.77 6.38 -20.80
N VAL A 79 -4.52 5.95 -20.65
CA VAL A 79 -4.16 4.64 -20.11
C VAL A 79 -3.45 4.85 -18.78
N SER A 80 -3.70 3.96 -17.83
CA SER A 80 -3.04 3.91 -16.53
C SER A 80 -2.56 2.50 -16.23
N ALA A 81 -1.58 2.37 -15.35
CA ALA A 81 -1.12 1.09 -14.82
C ALA A 81 -1.47 0.94 -13.33
N PHE A 82 -1.84 -0.28 -12.94
CA PHE A 82 -1.87 -0.78 -11.56
C PHE A 82 -0.63 -1.65 -11.39
N MET A 83 0.36 -1.12 -10.70
CA MET A 83 1.66 -1.77 -10.58
C MET A 83 1.63 -2.94 -9.62
N ALA A 84 2.50 -3.92 -9.89
CA ALA A 84 2.85 -4.92 -8.90
C ALA A 84 3.31 -4.25 -7.58
N PRO A 85 2.94 -4.81 -6.41
CA PRO A 85 3.51 -4.45 -5.11
C PRO A 85 5.06 -4.38 -5.11
N GLY A 86 5.64 -3.54 -4.26
CA GLY A 86 7.10 -3.35 -4.17
C GLY A 86 7.64 -2.09 -4.86
N TYR A 87 6.78 -1.39 -5.62
CA TYR A 87 7.11 -0.16 -6.34
C TYR A 87 6.24 1.00 -5.84
N VAL A 88 6.86 2.16 -5.63
CA VAL A 88 6.15 3.41 -5.35
C VAL A 88 5.97 4.18 -6.66
N ARG A 89 4.76 4.67 -6.93
CA ARG A 89 4.50 5.52 -8.09
C ARG A 89 5.12 6.90 -7.85
N THR A 90 5.73 7.46 -8.89
CA THR A 90 6.24 8.83 -8.84
C THR A 90 5.29 9.83 -9.47
N LEU A 91 4.47 9.40 -10.43
CA LEU A 91 3.47 10.26 -11.09
C LEU A 91 2.12 9.55 -11.25
N LEU A 92 1.06 10.34 -11.18
CA LEU A 92 -0.31 9.95 -11.50
C LEU A 92 -0.54 9.98 -13.03
N PRO A 93 -1.57 9.30 -13.57
CA PRO A 93 -1.85 9.32 -15.01
C PRO A 93 -2.09 10.73 -15.55
N ALA A 94 -1.51 11.05 -16.70
CA ALA A 94 -1.74 12.30 -17.42
C ALA A 94 -3.05 12.24 -18.21
N CYS A 95 -4.13 12.73 -17.60
CA CYS A 95 -5.43 12.82 -18.25
C CYS A 95 -6.23 14.04 -17.77
N ASP A 96 -7.17 14.47 -18.61
CA ASP A 96 -8.09 15.56 -18.27
C ASP A 96 -9.22 15.06 -17.35
N TYR A 97 -8.96 15.14 -16.04
CA TYR A 97 -9.92 14.77 -15.00
C TYR A 97 -11.18 15.66 -14.97
N SER A 98 -11.18 16.83 -15.62
CA SER A 98 -12.39 17.68 -15.69
C SER A 98 -13.53 17.02 -16.48
N ARG A 99 -13.21 16.03 -17.32
CA ARG A 99 -14.17 15.24 -18.10
C ARG A 99 -14.54 13.91 -17.48
N LYS A 100 -14.00 13.61 -16.30
CA LYS A 100 -14.31 12.40 -15.56
C LYS A 100 -15.83 12.33 -15.28
N ALA A 101 -16.45 11.25 -15.73
CA ALA A 101 -17.90 11.07 -15.60
C ALA A 101 -18.32 10.30 -14.33
N VAL A 102 -17.43 9.46 -13.80
CA VAL A 102 -17.70 8.59 -12.66
C VAL A 102 -16.53 8.61 -11.68
N GLN A 103 -16.81 8.33 -10.42
CA GLN A 103 -15.78 8.07 -9.42
C GLN A 103 -15.02 6.79 -9.81
N LEU A 104 -13.69 6.86 -9.77
CA LEU A 104 -12.83 5.73 -10.09
C LEU A 104 -12.76 4.73 -8.91
N PRO A 105 -12.64 3.42 -9.20
CA PRO A 105 -12.39 2.40 -8.19
C PRO A 105 -11.17 2.69 -7.29
N LEU A 106 -11.07 2.00 -6.16
CA LEU A 106 -9.92 2.10 -5.26
C LEU A 106 -8.72 1.31 -5.82
N TRP A 107 -8.12 1.82 -6.90
CA TRP A 107 -6.89 1.29 -7.50
C TRP A 107 -5.73 2.27 -7.37
N SER A 108 -4.51 1.76 -7.48
CA SER A 108 -3.30 2.56 -7.52
C SER A 108 -2.99 2.99 -8.95
N TYR A 109 -3.56 4.12 -9.36
CA TYR A 109 -3.36 4.73 -10.69
C TYR A 109 -1.93 5.27 -10.85
N THR A 110 -1.28 4.94 -11.97
CA THR A 110 0.12 5.30 -12.26
C THR A 110 0.28 5.67 -13.73
N ALA A 111 1.09 6.70 -14.02
CA ALA A 111 1.42 7.09 -15.40
C ALA A 111 2.16 5.96 -16.12
N VAL A 112 1.77 5.70 -17.37
CA VAL A 112 2.32 4.64 -18.22
C VAL A 112 2.59 5.16 -19.63
N GLY A 113 3.66 4.65 -20.25
CA GLY A 113 4.13 5.03 -21.57
C GLY A 113 4.73 3.85 -22.33
N TRP A 114 5.20 4.14 -23.54
CA TRP A 114 5.97 3.24 -24.38
C TRP A 114 7.36 3.83 -24.57
N ASP A 115 8.39 3.01 -24.43
CA ASP A 115 9.78 3.35 -24.68
C ASP A 115 10.21 2.64 -25.97
N GLU A 116 10.38 3.43 -27.04
CA GLU A 116 10.77 2.91 -28.36
C GLU A 116 12.20 2.36 -28.39
N GLU A 117 13.11 2.91 -27.57
CA GLU A 117 14.51 2.46 -27.53
C GLU A 117 14.63 1.11 -26.84
N ARG A 118 13.83 0.88 -25.79
CA ARG A 118 13.81 -0.37 -25.01
C ARG A 118 12.77 -1.37 -25.51
N ASP A 119 11.92 -0.99 -26.46
CA ASP A 119 10.81 -1.80 -27.00
C ASP A 119 9.90 -2.36 -25.90
N CYS A 120 9.50 -1.51 -24.94
CA CYS A 120 8.71 -1.95 -23.79
C CYS A 120 7.80 -0.88 -23.20
N PHE A 121 6.80 -1.34 -22.42
CA PHE A 121 5.99 -0.46 -21.59
C PHE A 121 6.82 0.06 -20.42
N VAL A 122 6.69 1.35 -20.12
CA VAL A 122 7.34 2.01 -18.98
C VAL A 122 6.32 2.69 -18.08
N VAL A 123 6.65 2.82 -16.80
CA VAL A 123 5.83 3.50 -15.79
C VAL A 123 6.67 4.48 -14.98
N ALA A 124 6.01 5.53 -14.49
CA ALA A 124 6.62 6.51 -13.58
C ALA A 124 6.63 5.96 -12.14
N ALA A 125 7.72 5.29 -11.75
CA ALA A 125 7.84 4.60 -10.48
C ALA A 125 9.29 4.35 -10.04
N SER A 126 9.47 4.07 -8.75
CA SER A 126 10.73 3.62 -8.16
C SER A 126 10.52 2.33 -7.38
N LYS A 127 11.47 1.39 -7.48
CA LYS A 127 11.43 0.15 -6.69
C LYS A 127 11.85 0.45 -5.25
N VAL A 128 11.00 0.11 -4.28
CA VAL A 128 11.27 0.34 -2.85
C VAL A 128 11.45 -0.96 -2.08
N ASP A 129 10.94 -2.09 -2.58
CA ASP A 129 11.12 -3.40 -1.96
C ASP A 129 11.46 -4.48 -2.99
N SER A 130 12.35 -5.39 -2.62
CA SER A 130 12.83 -6.48 -3.47
C SER A 130 12.30 -7.83 -3.03
N ASN A 131 11.45 -7.89 -2.00
CA ASN A 131 10.87 -9.13 -1.53
C ASN A 131 9.97 -9.78 -2.61
N SER A 132 10.41 -10.92 -3.13
CA SER A 132 9.71 -11.69 -4.17
C SER A 132 8.66 -12.66 -3.62
N ASN A 133 8.52 -12.80 -2.30
CA ASN A 133 7.58 -13.74 -1.67
C ASN A 133 6.14 -13.49 -2.13
N TRP A 134 5.80 -12.23 -2.40
CA TRP A 134 4.47 -11.79 -2.81
C TRP A 134 4.21 -11.88 -4.32
N ASN A 135 5.15 -12.40 -5.11
CA ASN A 135 4.95 -12.58 -6.54
C ASN A 135 3.85 -13.62 -6.78
N PRO A 136 2.86 -13.35 -7.65
CA PRO A 136 1.77 -14.27 -7.98
C PRO A 136 2.22 -15.67 -8.39
N VAL A 137 3.39 -15.81 -9.03
CA VAL A 137 3.98 -17.11 -9.41
C VAL A 137 4.17 -18.07 -8.24
N ASN A 138 4.29 -17.56 -7.01
CA ASN A 138 4.43 -18.38 -5.83
C ASN A 138 3.10 -19.04 -5.40
N TYR A 139 1.95 -18.59 -5.91
CA TYR A 139 0.62 -18.94 -5.41
C TYR A 139 -0.19 -19.72 -6.46
N ASP A 140 -0.30 -21.05 -6.28
CA ASP A 140 -1.13 -21.92 -7.12
C ASP A 140 -2.32 -22.49 -6.35
N ASP A 141 -3.52 -22.01 -6.67
CA ASP A 141 -4.75 -22.39 -5.95
C ASP A 141 -5.06 -23.89 -6.05
N ARG A 142 -4.58 -24.58 -7.09
CA ARG A 142 -4.74 -26.04 -7.21
C ARG A 142 -4.00 -26.81 -6.11
N THR A 143 -2.89 -26.26 -5.62
CA THR A 143 -2.10 -26.85 -4.54
C THR A 143 -2.55 -26.36 -3.16
N LEU A 144 -3.23 -25.22 -3.10
CA LEU A 144 -3.77 -24.64 -1.87
C LEU A 144 -5.01 -25.40 -1.36
N ASP A 145 -5.93 -25.74 -2.26
CA ASP A 145 -7.22 -26.36 -1.93
C ASP A 145 -7.11 -27.59 -1.00
N PRO A 146 -6.22 -28.56 -1.27
CA PRO A 146 -6.03 -29.71 -0.39
C PRO A 146 -5.52 -29.32 1.00
N LEU A 147 -4.60 -28.34 1.09
CA LEU A 147 -4.02 -27.86 2.35
C LEU A 147 -5.09 -27.18 3.23
N VAL A 148 -5.96 -26.38 2.62
CA VAL A 148 -7.08 -25.72 3.30
C VAL A 148 -8.02 -26.75 3.90
N ARG A 149 -8.46 -27.73 3.10
CA ARG A 149 -9.39 -28.78 3.56
C ARG A 149 -8.79 -29.62 4.69
N GLN A 150 -7.51 -29.96 4.59
CA GLN A 150 -6.80 -30.68 5.64
C GLN A 150 -6.79 -29.87 6.95
N ARG A 151 -6.39 -28.59 6.91
CA ARG A 151 -6.30 -27.77 8.12
C ARG A 151 -7.66 -27.54 8.77
N LEU A 152 -8.72 -27.34 7.98
CA LEU A 152 -10.08 -27.23 8.52
C LEU A 152 -10.56 -28.52 9.19
N ALA A 153 -10.20 -29.69 8.64
CA ALA A 153 -10.52 -30.98 9.24
C ALA A 153 -9.73 -31.24 10.55
N GLU A 154 -8.49 -30.74 10.65
CA GLU A 154 -7.69 -30.81 11.88
C GLU A 154 -8.28 -29.94 13.01
N MET A 155 -8.95 -28.84 12.69
CA MET A 155 -9.43 -27.84 13.65
C MET A 155 -10.84 -27.31 13.32
N PRO A 156 -11.88 -28.17 13.34
CA PRO A 156 -13.22 -27.80 12.86
C PRO A 156 -13.94 -26.76 13.73
N GLY A 157 -13.46 -26.50 14.96
CA GLY A 157 -14.06 -25.54 15.88
C GLY A 157 -13.44 -24.14 15.87
N ASN A 158 -12.39 -23.91 15.07
CA ASN A 158 -11.67 -22.63 15.08
C ASN A 158 -12.27 -21.67 14.03
N ARG A 159 -13.07 -20.70 14.48
CA ARG A 159 -13.77 -19.75 13.59
C ARG A 159 -12.81 -18.86 12.82
N LEU A 160 -11.66 -18.53 13.41
CA LEU A 160 -10.64 -17.71 12.76
C LEU A 160 -10.01 -18.45 11.57
N LEU A 161 -9.75 -19.75 11.71
CA LEU A 161 -9.26 -20.59 10.62
C LEU A 161 -10.28 -20.69 9.47
N GLU A 162 -11.57 -20.81 9.80
CA GLU A 162 -12.65 -20.78 8.82
C GLU A 162 -12.66 -19.45 8.03
N GLN A 163 -12.61 -18.30 8.71
CA GLN A 163 -12.50 -17.00 8.07
C GLN A 163 -11.25 -16.88 7.18
N LEU A 164 -10.12 -17.43 7.61
CA LEU A 164 -8.86 -17.41 6.86
C LEU A 164 -8.92 -18.31 5.62
N SER A 165 -9.68 -19.40 5.66
CA SER A 165 -9.94 -20.23 4.48
C SER A 165 -10.69 -19.46 3.39
N ARG A 166 -11.74 -18.72 3.76
CA ARG A 166 -12.46 -17.80 2.86
C ARG A 166 -11.54 -16.72 2.31
N CYS A 167 -10.70 -16.11 3.16
CA CYS A 167 -9.72 -15.13 2.69
C CYS A 167 -8.75 -15.73 1.66
N ALA A 168 -8.31 -16.97 1.86
CA ALA A 168 -7.34 -17.62 0.98
C ALA A 168 -7.95 -18.07 -0.36
N VAL A 169 -9.19 -18.59 -0.34
CA VAL A 169 -9.85 -19.22 -1.50
C VAL A 169 -10.78 -18.24 -2.22
N ASP A 170 -11.68 -17.56 -1.50
CA ASP A 170 -12.70 -16.70 -2.12
C ASP A 170 -12.12 -15.33 -2.51
N TYR A 171 -11.28 -14.76 -1.64
CA TYR A 171 -10.68 -13.44 -1.87
C TYR A 171 -9.25 -13.51 -2.45
N HIS A 172 -8.72 -14.72 -2.64
CA HIS A 172 -7.36 -14.98 -3.13
C HIS A 172 -6.25 -14.20 -2.39
N CYS A 173 -6.43 -13.91 -1.10
CA CYS A 173 -5.48 -13.14 -0.30
C CYS A 173 -4.17 -13.91 -0.08
N PHE A 174 -3.06 -13.40 -0.63
CA PHE A 174 -1.74 -14.03 -0.53
C PHE A 174 -1.26 -14.26 0.90
N ALA A 175 -1.56 -13.31 1.81
CA ALA A 175 -1.26 -13.46 3.23
C ALA A 175 -2.02 -14.66 3.83
N ALA A 176 -3.32 -14.81 3.52
CA ALA A 176 -4.08 -15.93 4.04
C ALA A 176 -3.59 -17.27 3.47
N LYS A 177 -3.22 -17.31 2.19
CA LYS A 177 -2.62 -18.50 1.55
C LYS A 177 -1.33 -18.95 2.25
N ASN A 178 -0.49 -18.01 2.66
CA ASN A 178 0.77 -18.27 3.37
C ASN A 178 0.59 -19.06 4.68
N LEU A 179 -0.53 -18.90 5.39
CA LEU A 179 -0.85 -19.70 6.56
C LEU A 179 -0.96 -21.20 6.22
N PHE A 180 -1.64 -21.52 5.11
CA PHE A 180 -1.86 -22.90 4.69
C PHE A 180 -0.60 -23.51 4.05
N TYR A 181 0.18 -22.70 3.33
CA TYR A 181 1.49 -23.10 2.83
C TYR A 181 2.57 -23.21 3.92
N ARG A 182 2.34 -22.68 5.13
CA ARG A 182 3.31 -22.59 6.22
C ARG A 182 4.60 -21.91 5.78
N ARG A 183 4.49 -20.68 5.27
CA ARG A 183 5.64 -19.84 4.91
C ARG A 183 5.29 -18.36 5.08
N TRP A 184 6.28 -17.53 5.37
CA TRP A 184 6.20 -16.08 5.34
C TRP A 184 5.11 -15.48 6.25
N GLU A 185 4.49 -14.37 5.82
CA GLU A 185 3.50 -13.63 6.61
C GLU A 185 2.10 -14.25 6.53
N ALA A 186 1.53 -14.55 7.70
CA ALA A 186 0.15 -14.99 7.89
C ALA A 186 -0.68 -13.91 8.64
N PRO A 187 -1.91 -13.63 8.20
CA PRO A 187 -2.78 -12.63 8.81
C PRO A 187 -3.54 -13.21 10.01
N LEU A 188 -3.77 -12.37 11.02
CA LEU A 188 -4.57 -12.65 12.21
C LEU A 188 -5.69 -11.60 12.33
N PRO A 189 -6.76 -11.67 11.50
CA PRO A 189 -7.85 -10.72 11.60
C PRO A 189 -8.59 -10.87 12.93
N THR A 190 -8.80 -9.75 13.62
CA THR A 190 -9.33 -9.75 14.99
C THR A 190 -10.45 -8.75 15.21
N SER A 191 -10.54 -7.69 14.39
CA SER A 191 -11.45 -6.58 14.67
C SER A 191 -12.61 -6.46 13.68
N PRO A 192 -13.87 -6.58 14.12
CA PRO A 192 -15.02 -6.31 13.26
C PRO A 192 -15.26 -4.80 13.04
N VAL A 193 -14.66 -3.94 13.87
CA VAL A 193 -14.97 -2.51 13.97
C VAL A 193 -13.73 -1.64 13.76
N CYS A 194 -13.92 -0.40 13.32
CA CYS A 194 -12.86 0.57 13.14
C CYS A 194 -13.31 1.92 13.71
N ASN A 195 -12.38 2.70 14.24
CA ASN A 195 -12.61 4.05 14.75
C ASN A 195 -12.14 5.15 13.78
N SER A 196 -11.87 4.82 12.51
CA SER A 196 -11.60 5.77 11.42
C SER A 196 -12.65 5.63 10.32
N ALA A 197 -13.07 6.76 9.74
CA ALA A 197 -14.00 6.80 8.62
C ALA A 197 -13.30 7.20 7.33
N CYS A 198 -12.26 6.44 6.96
CA CYS A 198 -11.33 6.81 5.89
C CYS A 198 -12.03 7.02 4.54
N LEU A 199 -11.62 8.06 3.80
CA LEU A 199 -12.13 8.35 2.46
C LEU A 199 -12.02 7.17 1.49
N GLY A 200 -10.91 6.44 1.53
CA GLY A 200 -10.64 5.26 0.69
C GLY A 200 -10.59 3.96 1.48
N CYS A 201 -11.53 3.72 2.40
CA CYS A 201 -11.51 2.51 3.25
C CYS A 201 -11.67 1.22 2.42
N ILE A 202 -10.59 0.47 2.24
CA ILE A 202 -10.60 -0.77 1.44
C ILE A 202 -11.40 -1.92 2.08
N SER A 203 -11.72 -1.85 3.37
CA SER A 203 -12.45 -2.92 4.10
C SER A 203 -13.93 -2.62 4.28
N LEU A 204 -14.38 -1.40 3.98
CA LEU A 204 -15.78 -1.01 4.10
C LEU A 204 -16.07 0.12 3.11
N GLN A 205 -16.74 -0.23 2.02
CA GLN A 205 -17.24 0.71 1.01
C GLN A 205 -18.76 0.60 0.89
N PRO A 206 -19.47 1.69 0.55
CA PRO A 206 -20.88 1.62 0.20
C PRO A 206 -21.11 0.66 -0.98
N SER A 207 -22.15 -0.18 -0.88
CA SER A 207 -22.42 -1.28 -1.82
C SER A 207 -22.75 -0.84 -3.25
N GLU A 208 -23.15 0.43 -3.47
CA GLU A 208 -23.75 0.87 -4.73
C GLU A 208 -22.75 1.30 -5.81
N CYS A 209 -21.50 1.62 -5.45
CA CYS A 209 -20.54 2.20 -6.41
C CYS A 209 -19.29 1.33 -6.61
N CYS A 210 -18.72 0.79 -5.54
CA CYS A 210 -17.49 -0.01 -5.55
C CYS A 210 -17.47 -0.91 -4.30
N PRO A 211 -17.95 -2.17 -4.36
CA PRO A 211 -17.94 -3.04 -3.19
C PRO A 211 -16.51 -3.30 -2.71
N SER A 212 -16.35 -3.48 -1.40
CA SER A 212 -15.07 -3.91 -0.83
C SER A 212 -14.66 -5.26 -1.41
N ASN A 213 -13.37 -5.43 -1.73
CA ASN A 213 -12.84 -6.72 -2.23
C ASN A 213 -12.85 -7.82 -1.17
N HIS A 214 -12.99 -7.45 0.12
CA HIS A 214 -13.00 -8.37 1.25
C HIS A 214 -14.08 -7.94 2.25
N GLU A 215 -14.76 -8.90 2.87
CA GLU A 215 -15.66 -8.62 3.99
C GLU A 215 -14.86 -8.54 5.29
N ARG A 216 -15.28 -7.67 6.21
CA ARG A 216 -14.73 -7.64 7.55
C ARG A 216 -15.11 -8.91 8.31
N ILE A 217 -14.19 -9.44 9.10
CA ILE A 217 -14.49 -10.48 10.09
C ILE A 217 -15.67 -10.03 10.97
N GLY A 218 -16.64 -10.92 11.17
CA GLY A 218 -17.88 -10.60 11.89
C GLY A 218 -17.83 -10.79 13.41
N PHE A 219 -16.68 -11.16 13.96
CA PHE A 219 -16.51 -11.51 15.38
C PHE A 219 -15.10 -11.19 15.87
N VAL A 220 -14.93 -11.18 17.19
CA VAL A 220 -13.61 -11.12 17.83
C VAL A 220 -13.19 -12.55 18.18
N PRO A 221 -12.08 -13.08 17.62
CA PRO A 221 -11.59 -14.40 17.98
C PRO A 221 -11.05 -14.40 19.40
N THR A 222 -11.12 -15.55 20.08
CA THR A 222 -10.53 -15.71 21.40
C THR A 222 -8.99 -15.78 21.33
N PRO A 223 -8.26 -15.48 22.41
CA PRO A 223 -6.81 -15.67 22.46
C PRO A 223 -6.40 -17.11 22.14
N GLU A 224 -7.22 -18.09 22.52
CA GLU A 224 -7.03 -19.50 22.21
C GLU A 224 -7.13 -19.78 20.70
N GLU A 225 -8.19 -19.30 20.04
CA GLU A 225 -8.36 -19.44 18.58
C GLU A 225 -7.17 -18.85 17.81
N ILE A 226 -6.66 -17.70 18.26
CA ILE A 226 -5.47 -17.06 17.69
C ILE A 226 -4.22 -17.93 17.91
N CYS A 227 -3.98 -18.39 19.14
CA CYS A 227 -2.78 -19.16 19.47
C CYS A 227 -2.72 -20.48 18.70
N GLN A 228 -3.84 -21.17 18.54
CA GLN A 228 -3.91 -22.45 17.85
C GLN A 228 -3.48 -22.38 16.37
N ILE A 229 -3.70 -21.23 15.71
CA ILE A 229 -3.26 -21.03 14.33
C ILE A 229 -1.86 -20.41 14.25
N ALA A 230 -1.55 -19.46 15.14
CA ALA A 230 -0.33 -18.66 15.06
C ALA A 230 0.89 -19.44 15.55
N LEU A 231 0.76 -20.24 16.60
CA LEU A 231 1.88 -20.98 17.19
C LEU A 231 2.49 -21.99 16.19
N PRO A 232 1.70 -22.89 15.54
CA PRO A 232 2.27 -23.80 14.54
C PRO A 232 2.91 -23.06 13.36
N HIS A 233 2.36 -21.91 12.94
CA HIS A 233 2.94 -21.11 11.87
C HIS A 233 4.29 -20.52 12.28
N LEU A 234 4.38 -19.90 13.46
CA LEU A 234 5.64 -19.34 13.98
C LEU A 234 6.75 -20.40 14.13
N GLU A 235 6.38 -21.63 14.50
CA GLU A 235 7.32 -22.73 14.69
C GLU A 235 7.74 -23.44 13.39
N GLN A 236 6.93 -23.40 12.34
CA GLN A 236 7.17 -24.26 11.17
C GLN A 236 7.43 -23.45 9.90
N ALA A 237 6.90 -22.24 9.81
CA ALA A 237 7.02 -21.45 8.61
C ALA A 237 8.44 -20.92 8.39
N GLU A 238 8.86 -20.96 7.13
CA GLU A 238 10.03 -20.23 6.67
C GLU A 238 9.78 -18.72 6.82
N GLN A 239 10.74 -17.97 7.37
CA GLN A 239 10.63 -16.52 7.58
C GLN A 239 9.29 -16.11 8.21
N ALA A 240 8.89 -16.82 9.27
CA ALA A 240 7.56 -16.73 9.84
C ALA A 240 7.24 -15.33 10.39
N ILE A 241 6.16 -14.74 9.89
CA ILE A 241 5.54 -13.53 10.45
C ILE A 241 4.07 -13.84 10.69
N VAL A 242 3.53 -13.41 11.82
CA VAL A 242 2.08 -13.31 12.03
C VAL A 242 1.72 -11.85 12.27
N SER A 243 0.67 -11.37 11.61
CA SER A 243 0.34 -9.95 11.59
C SER A 243 -1.14 -9.68 11.88
N TYR A 244 -1.38 -8.80 12.85
CA TYR A 244 -2.69 -8.17 13.07
C TYR A 244 -2.86 -6.93 12.17
N GLY A 245 -4.09 -6.56 11.86
CA GLY A 245 -4.45 -5.35 11.10
C GLY A 245 -4.32 -5.54 9.60
N GLN A 246 -5.18 -6.39 9.03
CA GLN A 246 -5.16 -6.77 7.61
C GLN A 246 -6.41 -6.26 6.87
N GLY A 247 -6.46 -6.43 5.55
CA GLY A 247 -7.52 -5.87 4.71
C GLY A 247 -8.95 -6.36 5.02
N CYS A 248 -9.09 -7.52 5.69
CA CYS A 248 -10.36 -8.14 6.05
C CYS A 248 -10.82 -7.84 7.49
N GLU A 249 -10.33 -6.76 8.11
CA GLU A 249 -10.77 -6.31 9.43
C GLU A 249 -10.90 -4.78 9.52
N GLY A 250 -11.45 -4.30 10.63
CA GLY A 250 -11.34 -2.91 11.07
C GLY A 250 -9.97 -2.65 11.73
N ASP A 251 -9.92 -1.76 12.73
CA ASP A 251 -8.64 -1.49 13.41
C ASP A 251 -8.45 -2.46 14.60
N PRO A 252 -7.36 -3.25 14.63
CA PRO A 252 -7.11 -4.23 15.69
C PRO A 252 -6.81 -3.59 17.04
N ILE A 253 -6.48 -2.30 17.12
CA ILE A 253 -6.24 -1.62 18.40
C ILE A 253 -7.46 -1.61 19.32
N LEU A 254 -8.65 -1.73 18.74
CA LEU A 254 -9.90 -1.86 19.48
C LEU A 254 -10.04 -3.21 20.18
N GLN A 255 -9.23 -4.21 19.81
CA GLN A 255 -9.18 -5.55 20.41
C GLN A 255 -7.85 -5.82 21.11
N ALA A 256 -7.16 -4.77 21.56
CA ALA A 256 -5.81 -4.86 22.11
C ALA A 256 -5.69 -5.80 23.33
N ASP A 257 -6.72 -5.92 24.17
CA ASP A 257 -6.70 -6.83 25.34
C ASP A 257 -6.58 -8.30 24.90
N THR A 258 -7.40 -8.72 23.93
CA THR A 258 -7.35 -10.06 23.33
C THR A 258 -6.01 -10.33 22.65
N ILE A 259 -5.51 -9.34 21.90
CA ILE A 259 -4.25 -9.44 21.17
C ILE A 259 -3.06 -9.52 22.12
N ALA A 260 -3.05 -8.72 23.20
CA ALA A 260 -2.03 -8.74 24.22
C ALA A 260 -1.96 -10.10 24.92
N GLU A 261 -3.11 -10.66 25.30
CA GLU A 261 -3.17 -11.99 25.92
C GLU A 261 -2.63 -13.08 24.96
N ALA A 262 -3.07 -13.08 23.70
CA ALA A 262 -2.58 -14.02 22.69
C ALA A 262 -1.06 -13.87 22.47
N THR A 263 -0.58 -12.63 22.37
CA THR A 263 0.85 -12.33 22.18
C THR A 263 1.68 -12.87 23.35
N GLN A 264 1.25 -12.65 24.60
CA GLN A 264 1.93 -13.18 25.78
C GLN A 264 1.98 -14.71 25.79
N ARG A 265 0.89 -15.39 25.41
CA ARG A 265 0.85 -16.85 25.29
C ARG A 265 1.83 -17.35 24.22
N LEU A 266 1.82 -16.72 23.04
CA LEU A 266 2.73 -17.06 21.93
C LEU A 266 4.20 -16.87 22.33
N LYS A 267 4.53 -15.74 22.96
CA LYS A 267 5.89 -15.44 23.43
C LYS A 267 6.40 -16.39 24.52
N LYS A 268 5.49 -16.92 25.36
CA LYS A 268 5.85 -17.96 26.35
C LYS A 268 6.08 -19.31 25.69
N ALA A 269 5.36 -19.62 24.62
CA ALA A 269 5.44 -20.90 23.92
C ALA A 269 6.63 -20.99 22.96
N THR A 270 6.97 -19.90 22.26
CA THR A 270 8.05 -19.90 21.26
C THR A 270 8.79 -18.56 21.19
N SER A 271 10.08 -18.62 20.89
CA SER A 271 10.91 -17.46 20.55
C SER A 271 11.01 -17.22 19.04
N ARG A 272 10.53 -18.16 18.21
CA ARG A 272 10.64 -18.11 16.75
C ARG A 272 9.60 -17.19 16.10
N GLY A 273 10.00 -16.60 14.99
CA GLY A 273 9.13 -15.78 14.14
C GLY A 273 8.81 -14.41 14.71
N THR A 274 8.13 -13.60 13.92
CA THR A 274 7.82 -12.19 14.21
C THR A 274 6.34 -12.00 14.40
N ILE A 275 5.96 -11.31 15.50
CA ILE A 275 4.59 -10.88 15.74
C ILE A 275 4.54 -9.38 15.44
N ASN A 276 3.79 -9.02 14.39
CA ASN A 276 3.67 -7.65 13.90
C ASN A 276 2.26 -7.10 14.11
N PHE A 277 2.16 -5.81 14.41
CA PHE A 277 0.90 -5.12 14.66
C PHE A 277 0.70 -3.94 13.73
N ASN A 278 -0.27 -4.03 12.82
CA ASN A 278 -0.66 -2.92 11.96
C ASN A 278 -1.88 -2.19 12.55
N SER A 279 -1.86 -0.86 12.60
CA SER A 279 -2.99 -0.07 13.12
C SER A 279 -2.94 1.38 12.62
N ASN A 280 -4.01 2.14 12.83
CA ASN A 280 -4.03 3.60 12.77
C ASN A 280 -3.31 4.26 13.97
N GLY A 281 -2.97 3.52 15.03
CA GLY A 281 -2.26 4.04 16.20
C GLY A 281 -3.12 4.95 17.09
N SER A 282 -4.44 4.82 17.03
CA SER A 282 -5.40 5.74 17.66
C SER A 282 -5.44 5.75 19.19
N ILE A 283 -4.86 4.76 19.88
CA ILE A 283 -4.97 4.61 21.34
C ILE A 283 -3.59 4.30 21.96
N PRO A 284 -2.83 5.32 22.41
CA PRO A 284 -1.47 5.18 22.94
C PRO A 284 -1.34 4.14 24.07
N GLU A 285 -2.31 4.11 24.98
CA GLU A 285 -2.31 3.21 26.13
C GLU A 285 -2.41 1.74 25.69
N ARG A 286 -3.09 1.48 24.57
CA ARG A 286 -3.18 0.14 23.99
C ARG A 286 -1.89 -0.26 23.27
N VAL A 287 -1.19 0.70 22.67
CA VAL A 287 0.14 0.45 22.10
C VAL A 287 1.14 0.09 23.21
N GLN A 288 1.10 0.79 24.35
CA GLN A 288 1.92 0.44 25.52
C GLN A 288 1.62 -0.99 25.99
N LEU A 289 0.35 -1.35 26.17
CA LEU A 289 -0.07 -2.71 26.55
C LEU A 289 0.51 -3.77 25.59
N LEU A 290 0.46 -3.52 24.28
CA LEU A 290 0.99 -4.44 23.27
C LEU A 290 2.52 -4.51 23.30
N CYS A 291 3.21 -3.40 23.59
CA CYS A 291 4.64 -3.40 23.84
C CYS A 291 4.99 -4.27 25.05
N ASP A 292 4.25 -4.15 26.15
CA ASP A 292 4.46 -4.93 27.37
C ASP A 292 4.14 -6.42 27.17
N ALA A 293 3.18 -6.74 26.28
CA ALA A 293 2.87 -8.10 25.87
C ALA A 293 3.98 -8.78 25.04
N GLY A 294 4.91 -8.00 24.51
CA GLY A 294 6.06 -8.49 23.75
C GLY A 294 5.89 -8.42 22.23
N MET A 295 5.03 -7.56 21.70
CA MET A 295 4.95 -7.32 20.25
C MET A 295 6.34 -6.97 19.67
N ASP A 296 6.70 -7.52 18.51
CA ASP A 296 8.05 -7.34 17.96
C ASP A 296 8.16 -6.05 17.13
N SER A 297 7.08 -5.71 16.41
CA SER A 297 7.06 -4.58 15.49
C SER A 297 5.67 -3.96 15.35
N PHE A 298 5.65 -2.68 15.03
CA PHE A 298 4.45 -1.88 14.85
C PHE A 298 4.46 -1.19 13.50
N ARG A 299 3.31 -1.16 12.83
CA ARG A 299 3.10 -0.41 11.60
C ARG A 299 1.92 0.54 11.74
N PHE A 300 2.20 1.84 11.82
CA PHE A 300 1.17 2.86 11.93
C PHE A 300 0.83 3.45 10.56
N SER A 301 -0.46 3.51 10.22
CA SER A 301 -0.90 3.97 8.91
C SER A 301 -1.30 5.45 8.93
N MET A 302 -0.78 6.22 7.98
CA MET A 302 -1.12 7.62 7.78
C MET A 302 -0.95 8.03 6.31
N ASN A 303 -1.76 8.97 5.82
CA ASN A 303 -1.65 9.52 4.47
C ASN A 303 -0.81 10.80 4.41
N SER A 304 -0.61 11.44 5.57
CA SER A 304 0.15 12.65 5.76
C SER A 304 0.58 12.72 7.23
N VAL A 305 1.75 13.29 7.49
CA VAL A 305 2.21 13.66 8.84
C VAL A 305 1.75 15.06 9.26
N ARG A 306 0.94 15.73 8.42
CA ARG A 306 0.25 16.99 8.74
C ARG A 306 -1.17 16.68 9.21
N GLU A 307 -1.48 17.12 10.42
CA GLU A 307 -2.76 16.84 11.08
C GLU A 307 -3.98 17.16 10.21
N GLU A 308 -3.99 18.31 9.53
CA GLU A 308 -5.12 18.72 8.71
C GLU A 308 -5.42 17.72 7.58
N LEU A 309 -4.39 17.31 6.84
CA LEU A 309 -4.52 16.34 5.75
C LEU A 309 -4.82 14.93 6.27
N TYR A 310 -4.24 14.57 7.42
CA TYR A 310 -4.57 13.34 8.12
C TYR A 310 -6.08 13.30 8.46
N ASN A 311 -6.60 14.35 9.08
CA ASN A 311 -7.99 14.44 9.52
C ASN A 311 -8.98 14.44 8.34
N ARG A 312 -8.64 15.09 7.22
CA ARG A 312 -9.45 15.07 5.99
C ARG A 312 -9.62 13.64 5.45
N TYR A 313 -8.55 12.84 5.47
CA TYR A 313 -8.59 11.47 4.96
C TYR A 313 -9.11 10.46 5.99
N TYR A 314 -8.49 10.32 7.17
CA TYR A 314 -8.81 9.30 8.18
C TYR A 314 -10.14 9.55 8.90
N ARG A 315 -10.57 10.83 8.99
CA ARG A 315 -11.78 11.26 9.69
C ARG A 315 -11.94 10.57 11.06
N PRO A 316 -11.02 10.81 12.01
CA PRO A 316 -10.95 10.12 13.29
C PRO A 316 -12.28 10.13 14.06
N LYS A 317 -12.59 9.04 14.76
CA LYS A 317 -13.74 8.91 15.66
C LYS A 317 -13.26 8.56 17.06
N GLY A 318 -13.19 9.58 17.93
CA GLY A 318 -12.80 9.40 19.33
C GLY A 318 -11.29 9.30 19.57
N TYR A 319 -10.46 9.81 18.65
CA TYR A 319 -9.02 9.99 18.83
C TYR A 319 -8.52 11.19 18.02
N THR A 320 -7.31 11.67 18.31
CA THR A 320 -6.67 12.81 17.64
C THR A 320 -5.42 12.40 16.86
N PHE A 321 -4.90 13.28 16.02
CA PHE A 321 -3.63 13.00 15.35
C PHE A 321 -2.45 12.94 16.34
N GLU A 322 -2.49 13.73 17.42
CA GLU A 322 -1.49 13.69 18.48
C GLU A 322 -1.41 12.30 19.15
N ASP A 323 -2.55 11.63 19.33
CA ASP A 323 -2.58 10.24 19.84
C ASP A 323 -1.81 9.28 18.92
N VAL A 324 -1.89 9.47 17.61
CA VAL A 324 -1.13 8.67 16.63
C VAL A 324 0.38 8.89 16.79
N LEU A 325 0.81 10.14 16.94
CA LEU A 325 2.22 10.47 17.15
C LEU A 325 2.76 9.92 18.48
N ARG A 326 1.94 9.98 19.54
CA ARG A 326 2.26 9.38 20.84
C ARG A 326 2.43 7.86 20.73
N SER A 327 1.54 7.19 20.00
CA SER A 327 1.66 5.74 19.72
C SER A 327 2.96 5.37 19.01
N VAL A 328 3.37 6.13 18.00
CA VAL A 328 4.66 5.94 17.31
C VAL A 328 5.82 6.08 18.30
N THR A 329 5.78 7.12 19.13
CA THR A 329 6.82 7.42 20.12
C THR A 329 6.92 6.31 21.18
N ILE A 330 5.79 5.83 21.70
CA ILE A 330 5.73 4.72 22.67
C ILE A 330 6.37 3.46 22.10
N ALA A 331 5.97 3.06 20.88
CA ALA A 331 6.53 1.87 20.24
C ALA A 331 8.05 1.97 20.07
N LYS A 332 8.54 3.15 19.65
CA LYS A 332 9.97 3.38 19.49
C LYS A 332 10.72 3.36 20.82
N GLN A 333 10.22 4.07 21.83
CA GLN A 333 10.84 4.12 23.17
C GLN A 333 10.88 2.74 23.84
N ALA A 334 9.90 1.88 23.55
CA ALA A 334 9.89 0.48 23.97
C ALA A 334 10.86 -0.42 23.16
N GLY A 335 11.67 0.16 22.25
CA GLY A 335 12.67 -0.57 21.47
C GLY A 335 12.09 -1.44 20.36
N ARG A 336 10.86 -1.17 19.91
CA ARG A 336 10.17 -1.98 18.89
C ARG A 336 10.50 -1.47 17.48
N PHE A 337 10.60 -2.39 16.53
CA PHE A 337 10.79 -2.01 15.13
C PHE A 337 9.54 -1.28 14.64
N THR A 338 9.69 0.00 14.33
CA THR A 338 8.56 0.90 14.12
C THR A 338 8.52 1.36 12.67
N MET A 339 7.43 1.02 12.00
CA MET A 339 7.17 1.29 10.60
C MET A 339 6.04 2.30 10.46
N ILE A 340 6.12 3.13 9.42
CA ILE A 340 4.99 3.94 8.96
C ILE A 340 4.49 3.40 7.63
N ASN A 341 3.23 2.99 7.59
CA ASN A 341 2.53 2.69 6.35
C ASN A 341 2.02 4.00 5.75
N TYR A 342 2.87 4.61 4.93
CA TYR A 342 2.62 5.92 4.36
C TYR A 342 1.86 5.77 3.05
N LEU A 343 0.61 6.28 3.02
CA LEU A 343 -0.28 6.18 1.86
C LEU A 343 0.07 7.30 0.88
N VAL A 344 1.00 7.04 -0.02
CA VAL A 344 1.60 8.06 -0.87
C VAL A 344 0.73 8.46 -2.06
N SER A 345 0.75 9.74 -2.39
CA SER A 345 0.16 10.30 -3.59
C SER A 345 1.02 11.45 -4.14
N PRO A 346 1.51 11.37 -5.39
CA PRO A 346 2.22 12.49 -6.02
C PRO A 346 1.40 13.78 -6.01
N GLY A 347 2.01 14.88 -5.57
CA GLY A 347 1.40 16.18 -5.32
C GLY A 347 0.95 16.43 -3.89
N VAL A 348 0.82 15.38 -3.08
CA VAL A 348 0.50 15.49 -1.64
C VAL A 348 1.73 15.11 -0.83
N SER A 349 2.24 13.89 -1.04
CA SER A 349 3.31 13.32 -0.24
C SER A 349 4.67 13.98 -0.47
N ASP A 350 4.89 14.51 -1.68
CA ASP A 350 6.07 15.27 -2.09
C ASP A 350 5.80 16.78 -2.18
N ALA A 351 4.68 17.27 -1.64
CA ALA A 351 4.49 18.71 -1.46
C ALA A 351 5.57 19.27 -0.53
N PRO A 352 6.16 20.46 -0.80
CA PRO A 352 7.24 21.01 0.03
C PRO A 352 6.94 21.01 1.53
N GLU A 353 5.73 21.40 1.92
CA GLU A 353 5.31 21.46 3.33
C GLU A 353 5.20 20.07 3.96
N GLU A 354 4.78 19.07 3.19
CA GLU A 354 4.71 17.67 3.63
C GLU A 354 6.11 17.08 3.77
N VAL A 355 7.00 17.35 2.82
CA VAL A 355 8.41 16.89 2.84
C VAL A 355 9.12 17.41 4.10
N GLU A 356 9.00 18.70 4.38
CA GLU A 356 9.61 19.30 5.57
C GLU A 356 8.99 18.77 6.87
N ALA A 357 7.68 18.52 6.89
CA ALA A 357 7.02 17.89 8.04
C ALA A 357 7.47 16.44 8.24
N LEU A 358 7.63 15.68 7.16
CA LEU A 358 8.06 14.29 7.19
C LEU A 358 9.51 14.17 7.63
N LEU A 359 10.40 15.06 7.18
CA LEU A 359 11.79 15.12 7.66
C LEU A 359 11.85 15.34 9.18
N ARG A 360 11.10 16.31 9.71
CA ARG A 360 11.01 16.54 11.16
C ARG A 360 10.45 15.34 11.89
N PHE A 361 9.34 14.79 11.41
CA PHE A 361 8.71 13.61 12.01
C PHE A 361 9.67 12.43 12.10
N VAL A 362 10.43 12.12 11.03
CA VAL A 362 11.43 11.05 11.06
C VAL A 362 12.57 11.37 12.02
N GLY A 363 13.06 12.61 12.04
CA GLY A 363 14.12 13.04 12.95
C GLY A 363 13.72 12.96 14.43
N ASP A 364 12.49 13.37 14.76
CA ASP A 364 11.98 13.40 16.12
C ASP A 364 11.65 12.00 16.65
N THR A 365 11.09 11.14 15.79
CA THR A 365 10.63 9.80 16.19
C THR A 365 11.68 8.72 16.03
N GLY A 366 12.64 8.88 15.11
CA GLY A 366 13.64 7.86 14.81
C GLY A 366 13.05 6.54 14.32
N ILE A 367 11.91 6.57 13.61
CA ILE A 367 11.30 5.37 13.02
C ILE A 367 12.30 4.61 12.13
N ASP A 368 12.09 3.30 11.98
CA ASP A 368 13.03 2.43 11.30
C ASP A 368 12.76 2.33 9.80
N MET A 369 11.50 2.46 9.39
CA MET A 369 11.08 2.20 8.02
C MET A 369 9.81 2.96 7.63
N ILE A 370 9.80 3.46 6.40
CA ILE A 370 8.57 3.92 5.73
C ILE A 370 8.18 2.88 4.67
N GLN A 371 7.00 2.27 4.85
CA GLN A 371 6.36 1.48 3.82
C GLN A 371 5.63 2.43 2.85
N MET A 372 6.21 2.62 1.67
CA MET A 372 5.73 3.55 0.63
C MET A 372 4.58 2.91 -0.14
N ARG A 373 3.37 2.94 0.43
CA ARG A 373 2.17 2.34 -0.19
C ARG A 373 1.55 3.32 -1.17
N ASN A 374 1.35 2.89 -2.41
CA ASN A 374 0.52 3.66 -3.34
C ASN A 374 -0.90 3.75 -2.78
N LEU A 375 -1.39 4.98 -2.58
CA LEU A 375 -2.76 5.19 -2.14
C LEU A 375 -3.71 4.76 -3.27
N SER A 376 -4.53 3.78 -2.98
CA SER A 376 -5.57 3.29 -3.89
C SER A 376 -6.84 4.09 -3.74
N ILE A 377 -6.98 5.15 -4.54
CA ILE A 377 -8.13 6.06 -4.56
C ILE A 377 -8.15 6.80 -5.90
N ASP A 378 -9.32 7.26 -6.30
CA ASP A 378 -9.47 8.22 -7.41
C ASP A 378 -8.59 9.47 -7.18
N PRO A 379 -7.61 9.73 -8.06
CA PRO A 379 -6.63 10.80 -7.83
C PRO A 379 -7.25 12.20 -7.81
N ASP A 380 -8.23 12.48 -8.67
CA ASP A 380 -8.90 13.78 -8.73
C ASP A 380 -9.74 14.03 -7.48
N PHE A 381 -10.45 13.00 -7.01
CA PHE A 381 -11.20 13.09 -5.76
C PHE A 381 -10.27 13.34 -4.55
N TYR A 382 -9.18 12.58 -4.44
CA TYR A 382 -8.24 12.74 -3.33
C TYR A 382 -7.55 14.09 -3.35
N ASN A 383 -7.10 14.56 -4.51
CA ASN A 383 -6.47 15.87 -4.63
C ASN A 383 -7.41 17.01 -4.23
N LYS A 384 -8.70 16.92 -4.58
CA LYS A 384 -9.74 17.88 -4.16
C LYS A 384 -9.95 17.88 -2.66
N GLU A 385 -10.12 16.70 -2.04
CA GLU A 385 -10.30 16.59 -0.59
C GLU A 385 -9.06 17.08 0.19
N MET A 386 -7.86 16.82 -0.33
CA MET A 386 -6.61 17.29 0.27
C MET A 386 -6.29 18.77 -0.04
N GLY A 387 -7.06 19.42 -0.93
CA GLY A 387 -6.81 20.82 -1.31
C GLY A 387 -5.46 21.02 -2.02
N VAL A 388 -5.09 20.10 -2.92
CA VAL A 388 -3.81 20.14 -3.62
C VAL A 388 -3.76 21.32 -4.58
N GLU A 389 -2.75 22.17 -4.39
CA GLU A 389 -2.43 23.28 -5.28
C GLU A 389 -1.03 23.09 -5.88
N GLY A 390 -0.92 23.23 -7.19
CA GLY A 390 0.36 23.10 -7.89
C GLY A 390 0.90 21.65 -7.94
N LYS A 391 2.23 21.54 -7.89
CA LYS A 391 2.99 20.28 -7.92
C LYS A 391 3.96 20.19 -6.75
N GLY A 392 4.23 18.97 -6.31
CA GLY A 392 5.30 18.64 -5.39
C GLY A 392 6.70 18.73 -6.01
N ILE A 393 7.70 18.43 -5.21
CA ILE A 393 9.12 18.46 -5.60
C ILE A 393 9.51 17.26 -6.49
N GLY A 394 8.68 16.22 -6.55
CA GLY A 394 8.96 14.92 -7.15
C GLY A 394 9.12 13.84 -6.07
N MET A 395 8.40 12.72 -6.22
CA MET A 395 8.48 11.60 -5.28
C MET A 395 9.89 10.98 -5.21
N TYR A 396 10.62 10.90 -6.33
CA TYR A 396 12.01 10.41 -6.31
C TYR A 396 12.91 11.30 -5.45
N ARG A 397 12.77 12.63 -5.58
CA ARG A 397 13.53 13.61 -4.78
C ARG A 397 13.15 13.56 -3.29
N LEU A 398 11.89 13.27 -2.97
CA LEU A 398 11.48 13.00 -1.59
C LEU A 398 12.26 11.81 -1.01
N LEU A 399 12.37 10.70 -1.75
CA LEU A 399 13.14 9.53 -1.32
C LEU A 399 14.63 9.87 -1.15
N GLU A 400 15.22 10.61 -2.10
CA GLU A 400 16.60 11.08 -2.01
C GLU A 400 16.85 11.92 -0.76
N ARG A 401 16.00 12.93 -0.50
CA ARG A 401 16.15 13.80 0.67
C ARG A 401 16.05 13.03 1.97
N LEU A 402 15.05 12.16 2.11
CA LEU A 402 14.89 11.32 3.30
C LEU A 402 16.10 10.41 3.51
N LYS A 403 16.65 9.83 2.44
CA LYS A 403 17.81 8.94 2.54
C LYS A 403 19.10 9.68 2.85
N GLN A 404 19.28 10.86 2.27
CA GLN A 404 20.44 11.72 2.54
C GLN A 404 20.46 12.17 4.00
N GLU A 405 19.32 12.60 4.54
CA GLU A 405 19.20 13.06 5.93
C GLU A 405 19.24 11.89 6.93
N PHE A 406 18.59 10.77 6.59
CA PHE A 406 18.48 9.60 7.44
C PHE A 406 18.98 8.33 6.72
N PRO A 407 20.30 8.11 6.60
CA PRO A 407 20.85 6.98 5.84
C PRO A 407 20.34 5.60 6.31
N LYS A 408 20.06 5.45 7.60
CA LYS A 408 19.55 4.20 8.20
C LYS A 408 18.05 4.00 8.03
N LEU A 409 17.30 5.02 7.60
CA LEU A 409 15.87 4.89 7.32
C LEU A 409 15.68 3.93 6.15
N GLN A 410 14.80 2.94 6.33
CA GLN A 410 14.45 1.99 5.29
C GLN A 410 13.24 2.46 4.50
N PHE A 411 13.25 2.17 3.20
CA PHE A 411 12.04 2.16 2.39
C PHE A 411 11.63 0.72 2.11
N GLY A 412 10.33 0.49 2.00
CA GLY A 412 9.86 -0.80 1.49
C GLY A 412 8.36 -0.87 1.32
N TYR A 413 7.89 -2.10 1.24
CA TYR A 413 6.53 -2.45 0.89
C TYR A 413 6.04 -3.68 1.65
N TYR A 414 6.83 -4.32 2.51
CA TYR A 414 6.37 -5.47 3.29
C TYR A 414 6.90 -5.44 4.72
N ASN A 415 6.23 -6.19 5.60
CA ASN A 415 6.71 -6.39 6.95
C ASN A 415 8.00 -7.24 6.92
N ARG A 416 8.87 -7.01 7.90
CA ARG A 416 10.17 -7.68 8.00
C ARG A 416 10.13 -8.74 9.10
N THR A 417 10.96 -9.76 8.96
CA THR A 417 11.23 -10.66 10.08
C THR A 417 12.24 -10.01 11.03
N LYS A 418 12.28 -10.44 12.29
CA LYS A 418 13.25 -9.96 13.28
C LYS A 418 14.71 -10.07 12.83
N GLU A 419 15.03 -11.13 12.11
CA GLU A 419 16.37 -11.36 11.55
C GLU A 419 16.74 -10.29 10.50
N ASN A 420 15.72 -9.69 9.87
CA ASN A 420 15.85 -8.71 8.79
C ASN A 420 15.31 -7.32 9.17
N PHE A 421 15.19 -7.01 10.47
CA PHE A 421 14.81 -5.66 10.91
C PHE A 421 15.89 -4.64 10.56
N PHE A 422 17.18 -5.02 10.65
CA PHE A 422 18.30 -4.14 10.36
C PHE A 422 19.24 -4.84 9.38
N PRO A 423 18.84 -4.97 8.10
CA PRO A 423 19.66 -5.64 7.10
C PRO A 423 20.96 -4.87 6.84
N GLU A 424 22.02 -5.60 6.49
CA GLU A 424 23.29 -4.99 6.09
C GLU A 424 23.11 -4.13 4.84
N GLY A 425 23.92 -3.07 4.71
CA GLY A 425 23.90 -2.20 3.53
C GLY A 425 22.69 -1.26 3.46
N VAL A 426 21.89 -1.14 4.53
CA VAL A 426 20.76 -0.20 4.58
C VAL A 426 21.19 1.23 4.24
N GLU A 427 22.40 1.67 4.59
CA GLU A 427 22.86 3.04 4.29
C GLU A 427 23.22 3.27 2.81
N GLN A 428 23.35 2.22 1.99
CA GLN A 428 23.87 2.32 0.62
C GLN A 428 22.84 2.86 -0.39
N GLY A 429 21.55 2.92 -0.02
CA GLY A 429 20.48 3.45 -0.87
C GLY A 429 19.18 2.67 -0.76
N TRP A 430 18.37 2.75 -1.81
CA TRP A 430 17.18 1.93 -2.00
C TRP A 430 17.04 1.50 -3.48
N PRO A 431 16.35 0.37 -3.75
CA PRO A 431 15.96 -0.63 -2.77
C PRO A 431 17.19 -1.25 -2.09
N ILE A 432 17.03 -1.77 -0.87
CA ILE A 432 18.13 -2.47 -0.19
C ILE A 432 18.50 -3.66 -1.09
N LYS A 433 19.77 -3.71 -1.52
CA LYS A 433 20.31 -4.82 -2.29
C LYS A 433 20.52 -5.96 -1.29
N GLY A 434 19.61 -6.93 -1.32
CA GLY A 434 19.69 -8.15 -0.49
C GLY A 434 20.83 -9.04 -0.90
#